data_AF-A0A258JHD0-F1
#
_entry.id   AF-A0A258JHD0-F1
#
_cell.length_a   1.000
_cell.length_b   1.000
_cell.length_c   1.000
_cell.angle_alpha   90.00
_cell.angle_beta   90.00
_cell.angle_gamma   90.00
#
_symmetry.space_group_name_H-M   'P 1'
#
loop_
_entity.id
_entity.type
_entity.pdbx_description
1 polymer ?
#
loop_
_entity_poly.entity_id
_entity_poly.type
_entity_poly.pdbx_seq_one_letter_code
_entity_poly.pdbx_strand_id
1 'polypeptide(L)'
;ALSRDKEGVLKLSQQGQIIEKPKDIIKDPYILEFLGLPELHQYSETELEAEIISKLEHFLLELGHGFTFVARQERITFDDKHFRIDLVFYNRILKCFVLIDLKIGELKHQDLGQMQMYVNYYDREMRLEDENKTIGIVLCQNKSDLVVEYTLPENNEQIFASKYKTVLPSKEDLIKLIS
;
A
#
# COMPACT_ATOMS: atom_id res chain seq x y z
N ALA A 1 6.26 -2.03 -24.44
CA ALA A 1 7.39 -1.72 -25.33
C ALA A 1 8.67 -1.83 -24.53
N LEU A 2 9.70 -2.48 -25.08
CA LEU A 2 10.98 -2.75 -24.42
C LEU A 2 11.64 -1.46 -23.90
N SER A 3 11.93 -1.40 -22.60
CA SER A 3 12.68 -0.30 -21.99
C SER A 3 14.09 -0.23 -22.57
N ARG A 4 14.49 0.99 -22.95
CA ARG A 4 15.72 1.32 -23.69
C ARG A 4 16.97 1.40 -22.81
N ASP A 5 16.87 1.06 -21.53
CA ASP A 5 17.98 1.19 -20.59
C ASP A 5 18.50 -0.17 -20.12
N LYS A 6 19.31 -0.81 -20.98
CA LYS A 6 19.95 -2.09 -20.65
C LYS A 6 21.04 -1.95 -19.59
N GLU A 7 21.63 -0.77 -19.42
CA GLU A 7 22.69 -0.53 -18.44
C GLU A 7 22.14 -0.34 -17.03
N GLY A 8 21.01 0.37 -16.87
CA GLY A 8 20.29 0.48 -15.60
C GLY A 8 19.79 -0.87 -15.09
N VAL A 9 19.25 -1.70 -16.00
CA VAL A 9 18.78 -3.06 -15.68
C VAL A 9 19.91 -3.99 -15.25
N LEU A 10 21.11 -3.87 -15.84
CA LEU A 10 22.27 -4.69 -15.47
C LEU A 10 22.82 -4.33 -14.08
N LYS A 11 22.77 -3.04 -13.69
CA LYS A 11 23.13 -2.58 -12.35
C LYS A 11 22.18 -3.10 -11.27
N LEU A 12 20.87 -3.05 -11.53
CA LEU A 12 19.83 -3.57 -10.63
C LEU A 12 19.97 -5.07 -10.35
N SER A 13 20.40 -5.85 -11.34
CA SER A 13 20.62 -7.29 -11.20
C SER A 13 21.84 -7.66 -10.33
N GLN A 14 22.83 -6.77 -10.18
CA GLN A 14 24.06 -7.08 -9.45
C GLN A 14 24.06 -6.55 -8.01
N GLN A 15 23.27 -5.51 -7.71
CA GLN A 15 23.30 -4.83 -6.41
C GLN A 15 22.08 -5.12 -5.51
N GLY A 16 21.06 -5.80 -6.03
CA GLY A 16 19.76 -5.90 -5.35
C GLY A 16 19.00 -4.57 -5.45
N GLN A 17 17.70 -4.62 -5.17
CA GLN A 17 16.84 -3.45 -5.25
C GLN A 17 17.18 -2.50 -4.10
N ILE A 18 17.84 -1.39 -4.40
CA ILE A 18 18.14 -0.34 -3.43
C ILE A 18 16.85 0.47 -3.26
N ILE A 19 16.20 0.33 -2.10
CA ILE A 19 15.00 1.11 -1.77
C ILE A 19 15.48 2.50 -1.33
N GLU A 20 15.42 3.48 -2.22
CA GLU A 20 15.85 4.86 -1.93
C GLU A 20 14.67 5.82 -1.83
N LYS A 21 13.54 5.51 -2.49
CA LYS A 21 12.40 6.40 -2.64
C LYS A 21 11.09 5.72 -2.22
N PRO A 22 10.08 6.47 -1.75
CA PRO A 22 8.76 5.94 -1.38
C PRO A 22 8.11 5.08 -2.46
N LYS A 23 8.27 5.47 -3.73
CA LYS A 23 7.74 4.76 -4.89
C LYS A 23 8.32 3.34 -5.03
N ASP A 24 9.52 3.09 -4.51
CA ASP A 24 10.21 1.79 -4.64
C ASP A 24 9.56 0.69 -3.77
N ILE A 25 8.74 1.06 -2.78
CA ILE A 25 7.96 0.12 -1.95
C ILE A 25 6.67 -0.31 -2.66
N ILE A 26 6.21 0.51 -3.62
CA ILE A 26 4.81 0.50 -4.05
C ILE A 26 4.70 -0.32 -5.30
N LYS A 27 4.13 -1.52 -5.13
CA LYS A 27 3.84 -2.42 -6.24
C LYS A 27 2.57 -1.95 -6.93
N ASP A 28 2.56 -1.81 -8.24
CA ASP A 28 1.32 -1.58 -8.99
C ASP A 28 1.20 -2.55 -10.17
N PRO A 29 0.32 -3.58 -10.11
CA PRO A 29 -0.68 -3.86 -9.06
C PRO A 29 -0.14 -4.62 -7.83
N TYR A 30 -0.78 -4.45 -6.67
CA TYR A 30 -0.71 -5.41 -5.55
C TYR A 30 -1.50 -6.65 -5.91
N ILE A 31 -1.14 -7.83 -5.42
CA ILE A 31 -1.91 -9.01 -5.76
C ILE A 31 -2.27 -9.83 -4.52
N LEU A 32 -3.53 -10.30 -4.46
CA LEU A 32 -4.23 -10.77 -3.25
C LEU A 32 -4.79 -12.21 -3.33
N GLU A 33 -4.21 -13.10 -4.14
CA GLU A 33 -4.73 -14.48 -4.35
C GLU A 33 -4.47 -15.45 -3.20
N PHE A 34 -3.70 -15.03 -2.21
CA PHE A 34 -3.50 -15.81 -1.00
C PHE A 34 -4.84 -16.05 -0.28
N LEU A 35 -5.91 -15.34 -0.64
CA LEU A 35 -7.28 -15.53 -0.17
C LEU A 35 -7.75 -16.97 -0.07
N GLY A 36 -7.40 -17.88 -0.99
CA GLY A 36 -7.74 -19.30 -0.83
C GLY A 36 -9.18 -19.51 -0.31
N LEU A 37 -10.06 -18.55 -0.62
CA LEU A 37 -11.33 -18.39 0.06
C LEU A 37 -12.17 -19.52 -0.52
N PRO A 38 -12.69 -20.45 0.30
CA PRO A 38 -13.59 -21.44 -0.23
C PRO A 38 -14.69 -20.72 -1.00
N GLU A 39 -15.08 -21.25 -2.17
CA GLU A 39 -16.25 -20.81 -2.93
C GLU A 39 -17.51 -21.04 -2.08
N LEU A 40 -17.70 -20.19 -1.08
CA LEU A 40 -18.92 -20.12 -0.30
C LEU A 40 -19.83 -19.16 -1.04
N HIS A 41 -21.05 -19.61 -1.29
CA HIS A 41 -22.02 -18.87 -2.11
C HIS A 41 -22.41 -17.50 -1.55
N GLN A 42 -22.01 -17.14 -0.33
CA GLN A 42 -22.21 -15.81 0.28
C GLN A 42 -21.10 -15.53 1.31
N TYR A 43 -20.10 -14.72 0.98
CA TYR A 43 -19.40 -13.93 1.99
C TYR A 43 -20.16 -12.61 2.16
N SER A 44 -20.31 -12.13 3.40
CA SER A 44 -20.60 -10.72 3.59
C SER A 44 -19.39 -9.88 3.15
N GLU A 45 -19.61 -8.66 2.66
CA GLU A 45 -18.51 -7.76 2.24
C GLU A 45 -17.49 -7.58 3.37
N THR A 46 -17.95 -7.49 4.62
CA THR A 46 -17.10 -7.37 5.81
C THR A 46 -16.22 -8.60 6.04
N GLU A 47 -16.74 -9.82 5.85
CA GLU A 47 -15.95 -11.05 5.98
C GLU A 47 -14.91 -11.14 4.87
N LEU A 48 -15.29 -10.81 3.64
CA LEU A 48 -14.37 -10.76 2.52
C LEU A 48 -13.24 -9.76 2.81
N GLU A 49 -13.56 -8.54 3.23
CA GLU A 49 -12.61 -7.50 3.60
C GLU A 49 -11.64 -7.96 4.69
N ALA A 50 -12.17 -8.53 5.78
CA ALA A 50 -11.37 -9.01 6.89
C ALA A 50 -10.39 -10.11 6.47
N GLU A 51 -10.83 -11.01 5.60
CA GLU A 51 -9.96 -12.02 5.01
C GLU A 51 -8.89 -11.36 4.14
N ILE A 52 -9.24 -10.46 3.22
CA ILE A 52 -8.26 -9.77 2.37
C ILE A 52 -7.19 -9.06 3.23
N ILE A 53 -7.60 -8.34 4.26
CA ILE A 53 -6.72 -7.61 5.17
C ILE A 53 -5.78 -8.57 5.91
N SER A 54 -6.34 -9.65 6.49
CA SER A 54 -5.56 -10.69 7.17
C SER A 54 -4.45 -11.22 6.26
N LYS A 55 -4.77 -11.27 4.97
CA LYS A 55 -3.91 -11.87 3.99
C LYS A 55 -2.86 -10.95 3.41
N LEU A 56 -3.24 -9.72 3.18
CA LEU A 56 -2.27 -8.70 2.87
C LEU A 56 -1.24 -8.54 4.00
N GLU A 57 -1.68 -8.62 5.26
CA GLU A 57 -0.81 -8.55 6.44
C GLU A 57 0.28 -9.62 6.42
N HIS A 58 -0.09 -10.90 6.33
CA HIS A 58 0.88 -12.00 6.28
C HIS A 58 1.81 -11.91 5.07
N PHE A 59 1.30 -11.57 3.89
CA PHE A 59 2.11 -11.41 2.68
C PHE A 59 3.18 -10.32 2.82
N LEU A 60 2.82 -9.17 3.40
CA LEU A 60 3.76 -8.07 3.62
C LEU A 60 4.82 -8.43 4.66
N LEU A 61 4.48 -9.22 5.68
CA LEU A 61 5.44 -9.76 6.63
C LEU A 61 6.38 -10.79 5.98
N GLU A 62 5.87 -11.65 5.11
CA GLU A 62 6.65 -12.65 4.36
C GLU A 62 7.61 -12.03 3.34
N LEU A 63 7.30 -10.84 2.81
CA LEU A 63 8.19 -10.12 1.90
C LEU A 63 9.54 -9.77 2.55
N GLY A 64 9.66 -9.80 3.89
CA GLY A 64 10.93 -9.84 4.62
C GLY A 64 11.82 -8.59 4.57
N HIS A 65 11.57 -7.67 3.64
CA HIS A 65 12.37 -6.46 3.40
C HIS A 65 11.97 -5.27 4.30
N GLY A 66 11.96 -5.48 5.61
CA GLY A 66 11.95 -4.39 6.59
C GLY A 66 10.59 -3.97 7.16
N PHE A 67 9.48 -4.59 6.73
CA PHE A 67 8.16 -4.36 7.33
C PHE A 67 8.08 -4.90 8.76
N THR A 68 7.52 -4.09 9.65
CA THR A 68 7.17 -4.44 11.03
C THR A 68 5.70 -4.10 11.22
N PHE A 69 4.89 -5.08 11.61
CA PHE A 69 3.48 -4.85 11.90
C PHE A 69 3.34 -4.00 13.17
N VAL A 70 2.49 -2.96 13.10
CA VAL A 70 2.22 -2.06 14.23
C VAL A 70 0.81 -2.27 14.74
N ALA A 71 -0.19 -2.15 13.87
CA ALA A 71 -1.58 -2.26 14.25
C ALA A 71 -2.48 -2.66 13.07
N ARG A 72 -3.67 -3.18 13.42
CA ARG A 72 -4.74 -3.49 12.48
C ARG A 72 -6.02 -2.83 12.96
N GLN A 73 -6.82 -2.29 12.02
CA GLN A 73 -8.06 -1.58 12.31
C GLN A 73 -7.87 -0.45 13.34
N GLU A 74 -6.75 0.27 13.22
CA GLU A 74 -6.38 1.31 14.17
C GLU A 74 -7.38 2.47 14.10
N ARG A 75 -7.99 2.80 15.24
CA ARG A 75 -8.95 3.90 15.32
C ARG A 75 -8.26 5.23 15.56
N ILE A 76 -8.45 6.17 14.64
CA ILE A 76 -8.13 7.58 14.85
C ILE A 76 -9.42 8.33 15.19
N THR A 77 -9.36 9.18 16.21
CA THR A 77 -10.50 10.00 16.64
C THR A 77 -10.15 11.47 16.59
N PHE A 78 -10.97 12.25 15.90
CA PHE A 78 -10.92 13.71 15.87
C PHE A 78 -12.27 14.23 16.32
N ASP A 79 -12.30 14.98 17.44
CA ASP A 79 -13.53 15.39 18.10
C ASP A 79 -14.47 14.17 18.27
N ASP A 80 -15.69 14.24 17.73
CA ASP A 80 -16.69 13.17 17.77
C ASP A 80 -16.70 12.29 16.50
N LYS A 81 -15.65 12.36 15.67
CA LYS A 81 -15.52 11.56 14.43
C LYS A 81 -14.49 10.46 14.61
N HIS A 82 -14.85 9.27 14.15
CA HIS A 82 -14.01 8.09 14.24
C HIS A 82 -13.68 7.57 12.85
N PHE A 83 -12.41 7.27 12.68
CA PHE A 83 -11.83 6.78 11.45
C PHE A 83 -11.02 5.53 11.75
N ARG A 84 -10.83 4.65 10.77
CA ARG A 84 -10.03 3.44 10.94
C ARG A 84 -9.05 3.28 9.78
N ILE A 85 -7.80 3.02 10.12
CA ILE A 85 -6.77 2.57 9.18
C ILE A 85 -6.76 1.05 9.20
N ASP A 86 -6.83 0.41 8.03
CA ASP A 86 -6.95 -1.05 7.99
C ASP A 86 -5.69 -1.74 8.49
N LEU A 87 -4.52 -1.31 8.03
CA LEU A 87 -3.22 -1.81 8.46
C LEU A 87 -2.21 -0.68 8.65
N VAL A 88 -1.46 -0.77 9.74
CA VAL A 88 -0.34 0.11 10.07
C VAL A 88 0.92 -0.73 10.15
N PHE A 89 1.90 -0.35 9.35
CA PHE A 89 3.25 -0.91 9.38
C PHE A 89 4.28 0.17 9.65
N TYR A 90 5.45 -0.28 10.06
CA TYR A 90 6.67 0.50 10.03
C TYR A 90 7.69 -0.17 9.09
N ASN A 91 8.28 0.59 8.18
CA ASN A 91 9.39 0.09 7.37
C ASN A 91 10.72 0.52 7.97
N ARG A 92 11.50 -0.43 8.49
CA ARG A 92 12.77 -0.16 9.19
C ARG A 92 13.90 0.29 8.27
N ILE A 93 13.85 -0.09 6.99
CA ILE A 93 14.87 0.30 6.00
C ILE A 93 14.69 1.77 5.64
N LEU A 94 13.44 2.16 5.41
CA LEU A 94 13.07 3.53 5.08
C LEU A 94 12.84 4.43 6.29
N LYS A 95 12.74 3.85 7.49
CA LYS A 95 12.48 4.56 8.74
C LYS A 95 11.22 5.42 8.68
N CYS A 96 10.11 4.85 8.21
CA CYS A 96 8.83 5.57 8.14
C CYS A 96 7.65 4.63 8.40
N PHE A 97 6.51 5.22 8.78
CA PHE A 97 5.24 4.52 8.81
C PHE A 97 4.71 4.27 7.39
N VAL A 98 4.01 3.15 7.23
CA VAL A 98 3.30 2.77 6.00
C VAL A 98 1.87 2.41 6.39
N LEU A 99 0.93 3.25 5.97
CA LEU A 99 -0.50 3.11 6.23
C LEU A 99 -1.15 2.49 5.00
N ILE A 100 -2.01 1.48 5.20
CA ILE A 100 -2.64 0.78 4.09
C ILE A 100 -4.14 0.66 4.34
N ASP A 101 -4.93 1.12 3.37
CA ASP A 101 -6.39 0.98 3.33
C ASP A 101 -6.80 0.12 2.12
N LEU A 102 -7.76 -0.77 2.33
CA LEU A 102 -8.35 -1.62 1.30
C LEU A 102 -9.72 -1.09 0.88
N LYS A 103 -9.97 -1.02 -0.43
CA LYS A 103 -11.25 -0.64 -1.03
C LYS A 103 -11.70 -1.73 -2.00
N ILE A 104 -12.80 -2.41 -1.67
CA ILE A 104 -13.37 -3.49 -2.49
C ILE A 104 -13.95 -2.95 -3.82
N GLY A 105 -14.14 -1.64 -3.95
CA GLY A 105 -14.71 -1.01 -5.14
C GLY A 105 -13.74 -0.14 -5.95
N GLU A 106 -14.33 0.72 -6.77
CA GLU A 106 -13.63 1.80 -7.45
C GLU A 106 -13.12 2.83 -6.44
N LEU A 107 -11.86 3.24 -6.61
CA LEU A 107 -11.24 4.31 -5.84
C LEU A 107 -12.00 5.62 -6.04
N LYS A 108 -12.43 6.23 -4.92
CA LYS A 108 -13.07 7.55 -4.93
C LYS A 108 -12.11 8.61 -4.40
N HIS A 109 -12.37 9.87 -4.76
CA HIS A 109 -11.59 11.01 -4.24
C HIS A 109 -11.67 11.11 -2.70
N GLN A 110 -12.77 10.67 -2.09
CA GLN A 110 -12.91 10.64 -0.64
C GLN A 110 -11.90 9.69 0.01
N ASP A 111 -11.59 8.55 -0.61
CA ASP A 111 -10.62 7.57 -0.09
C ASP A 111 -9.21 8.17 -0.04
N LEU A 112 -8.84 8.93 -1.08
CA LEU A 112 -7.56 9.65 -1.15
C LEU A 112 -7.49 10.80 -0.14
N GLY A 113 -8.58 11.55 0.02
CA GLY A 113 -8.66 12.60 1.04
C GLY A 113 -8.56 12.05 2.47
N GLN A 114 -9.18 10.89 2.72
CA GLN A 114 -9.08 10.17 3.98
C GLN A 114 -7.64 9.70 4.25
N MET A 115 -6.99 9.07 3.26
CA MET A 115 -5.58 8.66 3.38
C MET A 115 -4.66 9.87 3.61
N GLN A 116 -4.92 11.01 2.97
CA GLN A 116 -4.17 12.24 3.17
C GLN A 116 -4.27 12.75 4.60
N MET A 117 -5.45 12.66 5.20
CA MET A 117 -5.65 12.99 6.61
C MET A 117 -4.84 12.05 7.51
N TYR A 118 -4.83 10.74 7.23
CA TYR A 118 -4.05 9.76 8.01
C TYR A 118 -2.56 10.00 7.95
N VAL A 119 -2.01 10.18 6.75
CA VAL A 119 -0.60 10.48 6.55
C VAL A 119 -0.20 11.77 7.30
N ASN A 120 -1.02 12.81 7.20
CA ASN A 120 -0.75 14.07 7.91
C ASN A 120 -0.81 13.93 9.43
N TYR A 121 -1.72 13.11 9.95
CA TYR A 121 -1.81 12.83 11.38
C TYR A 121 -0.56 12.11 11.87
N TYR A 122 -0.14 11.05 11.17
CA TYR A 122 1.06 10.32 11.51
C TYR A 122 2.33 11.18 11.43
N ASP A 123 2.45 12.03 10.41
CA ASP A 123 3.59 12.93 10.25
C ASP A 123 3.72 13.99 11.33
N ARG A 124 2.61 14.36 11.99
CA ARG A 124 2.55 15.42 13.00
C ARG A 124 2.60 14.87 14.42
N GLU A 125 1.95 13.73 14.67
CA GLU A 125 1.68 13.23 16.02
C GLU A 125 2.36 11.90 16.33
N MET A 126 2.67 11.07 15.33
CA MET A 126 3.14 9.70 15.56
C MET A 126 4.63 9.50 15.25
N ARG A 127 5.13 10.11 14.16
CA ARG A 127 6.53 9.94 13.77
C ARG A 127 7.47 10.71 14.69
N LEU A 128 8.68 10.18 14.84
CA LEU A 128 9.78 10.87 15.48
C LEU A 128 10.46 11.86 14.50
N GLU A 129 11.23 12.80 15.05
CA GLU A 129 11.92 13.83 14.25
C GLU A 129 12.94 13.24 13.26
N ASP A 130 13.55 12.10 13.60
CA ASP A 130 14.53 11.40 12.77
C ASP A 130 13.92 10.37 11.81
N GLU A 131 12.59 10.24 11.81
CA GLU A 131 11.85 9.37 10.90
C GLU A 131 11.43 10.09 9.63
N ASN A 132 11.48 9.36 8.52
CA ASN A 132 11.03 9.84 7.23
C ASN A 132 9.50 10.00 7.21
N LYS A 133 9.04 10.77 6.24
CA LYS A 133 7.62 11.04 6.03
C LYS A 133 6.83 9.75 5.83
N THR A 134 5.64 9.71 6.42
CA THR A 134 4.71 8.58 6.37
C THR A 134 4.21 8.36 4.96
N ILE A 135 4.07 7.09 4.58
CA ILE A 135 3.58 6.66 3.27
C ILE A 135 2.16 6.12 3.42
N GLY A 136 1.25 6.55 2.55
CA GLY A 136 -0.12 6.08 2.48
C GLY A 136 -0.36 5.27 1.20
N ILE A 137 -0.98 4.11 1.34
CA ILE A 137 -1.27 3.20 0.22
C ILE A 137 -2.74 2.86 0.24
N VAL A 138 -3.46 3.21 -0.84
CA VAL A 138 -4.84 2.78 -1.04
C VAL A 138 -4.85 1.65 -2.07
N LEU A 139 -5.30 0.48 -1.65
CA LEU A 139 -5.47 -0.69 -2.49
C LEU A 139 -6.91 -0.79 -2.95
N CYS A 140 -7.15 -0.75 -4.25
CA CYS A 140 -8.50 -0.77 -4.82
C CYS A 140 -8.60 -1.77 -5.97
N GLN A 141 -9.80 -2.31 -6.26
CA GLN A 141 -9.96 -3.18 -7.44
C GLN A 141 -9.74 -2.40 -8.73
N ASN A 142 -10.26 -1.17 -8.77
CA ASN A 142 -10.17 -0.27 -9.90
C ASN A 142 -9.76 1.13 -9.43
N LYS A 143 -8.89 1.78 -10.20
CA LYS A 143 -8.54 3.20 -10.07
C LYS A 143 -8.64 3.90 -11.41
N SER A 144 -9.01 5.17 -11.35
CA SER A 144 -8.85 6.15 -12.41
C SER A 144 -7.64 7.01 -12.09
N ASP A 145 -6.66 7.05 -12.99
CA ASP A 145 -5.43 7.84 -12.78
C ASP A 145 -5.74 9.34 -12.71
N LEU A 146 -6.77 9.81 -13.42
CA LEU A 146 -7.24 11.20 -13.32
C LEU A 146 -7.81 11.53 -11.95
N VAL A 147 -8.53 10.58 -11.32
CA VAL A 147 -9.05 10.79 -9.95
C VAL A 147 -7.88 10.94 -8.97
N VAL A 148 -6.81 10.15 -9.14
CA VAL A 148 -5.61 10.28 -8.31
C VAL A 148 -4.93 11.63 -8.55
N GLU A 149 -4.67 11.97 -9.81
CA GLU A 149 -3.98 13.20 -10.24
C GLU A 149 -4.68 14.46 -9.74
N TYR A 150 -6.01 14.55 -9.90
CA TYR A 150 -6.76 15.75 -9.51
C TYR A 150 -7.15 15.80 -8.03
N THR A 151 -7.02 14.70 -7.28
CA THR A 151 -7.32 14.70 -5.84
C THR A 151 -6.08 15.02 -5.00
N LEU A 152 -4.92 14.51 -5.42
CA LEU A 152 -3.67 14.71 -4.67
C LEU A 152 -2.94 15.97 -5.15
N PRO A 153 -2.17 16.63 -4.28
CA PRO A 153 -1.32 17.74 -4.69
C PRO A 153 -0.34 17.34 -5.80
N GLU A 154 0.00 18.28 -6.70
CA GLU A 154 0.96 18.04 -7.80
C GLU A 154 2.33 17.54 -7.30
N ASN A 155 2.72 17.91 -6.08
CA ASN A 155 3.96 17.51 -5.43
C ASN A 155 3.80 16.33 -4.44
N ASN A 156 2.72 15.55 -4.55
CA ASN A 156 2.51 14.40 -3.69
C ASN A 156 3.57 13.30 -3.93
N GLU A 157 4.28 12.93 -2.87
CA GLU A 157 5.28 11.84 -2.86
C GLU A 157 4.97 10.77 -1.80
N GLN A 158 3.87 10.92 -1.06
CA GLN A 158 3.55 10.10 0.12
C GLN A 158 2.38 9.16 -0.11
N ILE A 159 1.40 9.55 -0.92
CA ILE A 159 0.14 8.80 -1.09
C ILE A 159 0.08 8.18 -2.47
N PHE A 160 -0.28 6.91 -2.50
CA PHE A 160 -0.32 6.15 -3.74
C PHE A 160 -1.55 5.28 -3.78
N ALA A 161 -2.17 5.22 -4.95
CA ALA A 161 -3.24 4.28 -5.22
C ALA A 161 -2.74 3.20 -6.17
N SER A 162 -2.92 1.95 -5.76
CA SER A 162 -2.58 0.80 -6.59
C SER A 162 -3.80 -0.09 -6.79
N LYS A 163 -3.90 -0.65 -7.99
CA LYS A 163 -4.89 -1.69 -8.25
C LYS A 163 -4.47 -2.95 -7.53
N TYR A 164 -5.42 -3.70 -6.97
CA TYR A 164 -5.18 -5.09 -6.65
C TYR A 164 -5.91 -6.03 -7.58
N LYS A 165 -5.23 -7.11 -7.97
CA LYS A 165 -5.87 -8.23 -8.67
C LYS A 165 -6.18 -9.34 -7.66
N THR A 166 -7.30 -10.02 -7.87
CA THR A 166 -7.70 -11.21 -7.10
C THR A 166 -6.83 -12.45 -7.42
N VAL A 167 -5.86 -12.34 -8.35
CA VAL A 167 -5.06 -13.43 -8.94
C VAL A 167 -3.55 -13.10 -8.94
N LEU A 168 -2.71 -13.69 -8.06
CA LEU A 168 -1.28 -13.52 -7.72
C LEU A 168 -0.47 -13.94 -8.92
N PRO A 169 0.12 -13.00 -9.64
CA PRO A 169 1.21 -13.33 -10.50
C PRO A 169 2.36 -13.76 -9.59
N SER A 170 3.14 -14.69 -10.09
CA SER A 170 4.20 -15.36 -9.35
C SER A 170 5.14 -14.37 -8.66
N LYS A 171 5.90 -14.83 -7.66
CA LYS A 171 6.97 -14.03 -7.01
C LYS A 171 7.86 -13.32 -8.04
N GLU A 172 8.10 -13.94 -9.19
CA GLU A 172 8.89 -13.40 -10.30
C GLU A 172 8.19 -12.24 -11.03
N ASP A 173 6.88 -12.32 -11.23
CA ASP A 173 6.10 -11.27 -11.87
C ASP A 173 5.82 -10.09 -10.94
N LEU A 174 5.70 -10.37 -9.63
CA LEU A 174 5.63 -9.35 -8.60
C LEU A 174 6.95 -8.57 -8.49
N ILE A 175 8.10 -9.23 -8.69
CA ILE A 175 9.41 -8.57 -8.78
C ILE A 175 9.50 -7.71 -10.06
N LYS A 176 8.95 -8.17 -11.19
CA LYS A 176 8.88 -7.37 -12.43
C LYS A 176 8.02 -6.11 -12.34
N LEU A 177 7.06 -6.06 -11.42
CA LEU A 177 6.14 -4.93 -11.24
C LEU A 177 6.72 -3.81 -10.35
N ILE A 178 7.76 -4.13 -9.58
CA ILE A 178 8.53 -3.19 -8.75
C ILE A 178 9.90 -2.87 -9.32
N SER A 179 10.41 -3.65 -10.28
CA SER A 179 11.66 -3.39 -11.02
C SER A 179 11.42 -2.59 -12.30
#